data_AF-A0A960T7W5-F1
#
_entry.id   AF-A0A960T7W5-F1
#
_cell.length_a   1.000
_cell.length_b   1.000
_cell.length_c   1.000
_cell.angle_alpha   90.00
_cell.angle_beta   90.00
_cell.angle_gamma   90.00
#
_symmetry.space_group_name_H-M   'P 1'
#
loop_
_entity.id
_entity.type
_entity.pdbx_description
1 polymer ?
#
loop_
_entity_poly.entity_id
_entity_poly.type
_entity_poly.pdbx_seq_one_letter_code
_entity_poly.pdbx_strand_id
1 'polypeptide(L)'
;AEYGVILAYYLGDKHSSVIEAFEQSSLGQVQGSDFPAFEDLLLILEDCYERICEEGRAKQVLELLRSGDPDLAADLETSHALSSHSIELAAALARPLWQEDIADFRSSYCQCRLNPCTAQVLQGLLPGAGYWYVGQRQSGVTSFLVNLAFTAAAWHFFEQENWGAALFMTSMEFGWYVGGIYGAGLAAERWNENWYDCNMRPFLRDRSFTPALMLQFSF
;
A
#
# COMPACT_ATOMS: atom_id res chain seq x y z
N ALA A 1 -25.19 -19.88 -4.67
CA ALA A 1 -26.02 -18.70 -4.98
C ALA A 1 -26.24 -17.84 -3.74
N GLU A 2 -26.67 -18.43 -2.62
CA GLU A 2 -26.93 -17.73 -1.34
C GLU A 2 -25.70 -16.98 -0.79
N TYR A 3 -24.51 -17.61 -0.80
CA TYR A 3 -23.26 -16.96 -0.38
C TYR A 3 -22.94 -15.68 -1.18
N GLY A 4 -23.21 -15.67 -2.48
CA GLY A 4 -22.98 -14.49 -3.32
C GLY A 4 -23.88 -13.31 -2.97
N VAL A 5 -25.09 -13.57 -2.45
CA VAL A 5 -26.02 -12.54 -1.96
C VAL A 5 -25.50 -11.96 -0.66
N ILE A 6 -25.06 -12.82 0.28
CA ILE A 6 -24.43 -12.40 1.54
C ILE A 6 -23.19 -11.54 1.26
N LEU A 7 -22.30 -12.02 0.39
CA LEU A 7 -21.10 -11.30 -0.01
C LEU A 7 -21.43 -9.95 -0.66
N ALA A 8 -22.45 -9.88 -1.52
CA ALA A 8 -22.88 -8.62 -2.13
C ALA A 8 -23.41 -7.62 -1.10
N TYR A 9 -24.14 -8.07 -0.07
CA TYR A 9 -24.56 -7.19 1.03
C TYR A 9 -23.39 -6.73 1.90
N TYR A 10 -22.42 -7.61 2.15
CA TYR A 10 -21.21 -7.30 2.90
C TYR A 10 -20.36 -6.23 2.20
N LEU A 11 -20.08 -6.42 0.91
CA LEU A 11 -19.37 -5.44 0.08
C LEU A 11 -20.14 -4.11 -0.07
N GLY A 12 -21.46 -4.15 0.13
CA GLY A 12 -22.32 -2.97 0.17
C GLY A 12 -22.44 -2.29 1.53
N ASP A 13 -21.65 -2.69 2.54
CA ASP A 13 -21.64 -2.17 3.92
C ASP A 13 -23.00 -2.35 4.65
N LYS A 14 -23.81 -3.34 4.23
CA LYS A 14 -25.13 -3.63 4.80
C LYS A 14 -25.08 -4.81 5.78
N HIS A 15 -24.39 -4.61 6.91
CA HIS A 15 -24.13 -5.64 7.93
C HIS A 15 -25.41 -6.28 8.49
N SER A 16 -26.48 -5.51 8.71
CA SER A 16 -27.75 -6.06 9.21
C SER A 16 -28.43 -6.96 8.19
N SER A 17 -28.36 -6.60 6.90
CA SER A 17 -28.88 -7.40 5.80
C SER A 17 -28.07 -8.68 5.57
N VAL A 18 -26.77 -8.67 5.89
CA VAL A 18 -25.93 -9.88 5.87
C VAL A 18 -26.43 -10.91 6.87
N ILE A 19 -26.66 -10.49 8.13
CA ILE A 19 -27.15 -11.38 9.18
C ILE A 19 -28.54 -11.91 8.83
N GLU A 20 -29.45 -11.04 8.39
CA GLU A 20 -30.79 -11.44 7.99
C GLU A 20 -30.76 -12.45 6.82
N ALA A 21 -29.93 -12.20 5.82
CA ALA A 21 -29.76 -13.11 4.70
C ALA A 21 -29.15 -14.44 5.13
N PHE A 22 -28.22 -14.45 6.09
CA PHE A 22 -27.65 -15.67 6.65
C PHE A 22 -28.67 -16.48 7.44
N GLU A 23 -29.42 -15.84 8.35
CA GLU A 23 -30.44 -16.50 9.18
C GLU A 23 -31.60 -17.09 8.33
N GLN A 24 -31.90 -16.48 7.18
CA GLN A 24 -32.89 -16.98 6.23
C GLN A 24 -32.34 -18.03 5.24
N SER A 25 -31.02 -18.18 5.17
CA SER A 25 -30.36 -19.09 4.24
C SER A 25 -30.23 -20.51 4.77
N SER A 26 -29.99 -21.46 3.87
CA SER A 26 -29.67 -22.85 4.23
C SER A 26 -28.24 -23.00 4.77
N LEU A 27 -27.40 -21.97 4.64
CA LEU A 27 -25.97 -21.98 4.96
C LEU A 27 -25.70 -22.16 6.47
N GLY A 28 -26.65 -21.81 7.35
CA GLY A 28 -26.53 -22.06 8.78
C GLY A 28 -26.54 -23.54 9.19
N GLN A 29 -26.90 -24.44 8.28
CA GLN A 29 -26.94 -25.90 8.52
C GLN A 29 -25.80 -26.66 7.83
N VAL A 30 -25.00 -25.97 7.02
CA VAL A 30 -23.94 -26.60 6.23
C VAL A 30 -22.69 -26.74 7.09
N GLN A 31 -22.08 -27.94 7.08
CA GLN A 31 -20.81 -28.18 7.75
C GLN A 31 -19.64 -27.78 6.85
N GLY A 32 -18.51 -27.39 7.46
CA GLY A 32 -17.35 -26.85 6.73
C GLY A 32 -16.76 -27.75 5.64
N SER A 33 -17.00 -29.06 5.66
CA SER A 33 -16.55 -29.98 4.59
C SER A 33 -17.30 -29.85 3.27
N ASP A 34 -18.54 -29.37 3.31
CA ASP A 34 -19.46 -29.36 2.16
C ASP A 34 -19.49 -28.00 1.44
N PHE A 35 -18.86 -26.98 2.04
CA PHE A 35 -18.85 -25.62 1.52
C PHE A 35 -17.43 -25.04 1.53
N PRO A 36 -16.77 -24.92 0.37
CA PRO A 36 -15.38 -24.45 0.28
C PRO A 36 -15.14 -23.06 0.85
N ALA A 37 -16.14 -22.17 0.80
CA ALA A 37 -16.05 -20.79 1.30
C ALA A 37 -16.64 -20.62 2.71
N PHE A 38 -16.68 -21.70 3.51
CA PHE A 38 -17.22 -21.67 4.86
C PHE A 38 -16.41 -20.76 5.79
N GLU A 39 -15.09 -20.79 5.67
CA GLU A 39 -14.20 -19.91 6.44
C GLU A 39 -14.41 -18.43 6.11
N ASP A 40 -14.51 -18.09 4.81
CA ASP A 40 -14.85 -16.74 4.35
C ASP A 40 -16.21 -16.27 4.89
N LEU A 41 -17.19 -17.16 4.93
CA LEU A 41 -18.51 -16.87 5.50
C LEU A 41 -18.43 -16.59 7.00
N LEU A 42 -17.65 -17.38 7.75
CA LEU A 42 -17.44 -17.15 9.17
C LEU A 42 -16.73 -15.81 9.44
N LEU A 43 -15.71 -15.46 8.64
CA LEU A 43 -15.05 -14.14 8.73
C LEU A 43 -16.03 -12.99 8.50
N ILE A 44 -16.86 -13.07 7.45
CA ILE A 44 -17.88 -12.07 7.14
C ILE A 44 -18.88 -11.93 8.29
N LEU A 45 -19.34 -13.06 8.85
CA LEU A 45 -20.30 -13.06 9.95
C LEU A 45 -19.70 -12.49 11.23
N GLU A 46 -18.45 -12.83 11.54
CA GLU A 46 -17.73 -12.32 12.70
C GLU A 46 -17.63 -10.78 12.65
N ASP A 47 -17.13 -10.20 11.55
CA ASP A 47 -17.04 -8.74 11.38
C ASP A 47 -18.42 -8.06 11.40
N CYS A 48 -19.44 -8.69 10.78
CA CYS A 48 -20.81 -8.17 10.84
C CYS A 48 -21.38 -8.17 12.27
N TYR A 49 -21.16 -9.23 13.05
CA TYR A 49 -21.62 -9.31 14.44
C TYR A 49 -20.88 -8.32 15.34
N GLU A 50 -19.58 -8.11 15.13
CA GLU A 50 -18.83 -7.06 15.83
C GLU A 50 -19.36 -5.66 15.54
N ARG A 51 -19.59 -5.33 14.26
CA ARG A 51 -20.10 -4.00 13.85
C ARG A 51 -21.51 -3.70 14.36
N ILE A 52 -22.30 -4.74 14.63
CA ILE A 52 -23.66 -4.63 15.19
C ILE A 52 -23.62 -4.71 16.74
N CYS A 53 -22.43 -4.81 17.33
CA CYS A 53 -22.19 -4.91 18.77
C CYS A 53 -22.82 -6.16 19.42
N GLU A 54 -22.99 -7.25 18.67
CA GLU A 54 -23.45 -8.55 19.18
C GLU A 54 -22.25 -9.45 19.57
N GLU A 55 -21.48 -9.00 20.56
CA GLU A 55 -20.23 -9.65 21.00
C GLU A 55 -20.38 -11.14 21.34
N GLY A 56 -21.55 -11.55 21.83
CA GLY A 56 -21.83 -12.94 22.19
C GLY A 56 -21.84 -13.87 20.99
N ARG A 57 -22.39 -13.40 19.85
CA ARG A 57 -22.44 -14.18 18.60
C ARG A 57 -21.10 -14.10 17.86
N ALA A 58 -20.45 -12.93 17.85
CA ALA A 58 -19.10 -12.79 17.31
C ALA A 58 -18.12 -13.80 17.95
N LYS A 59 -18.13 -13.91 19.29
CA LYS A 59 -17.31 -14.90 20.02
C LYS A 59 -17.63 -16.35 19.67
N GLN A 60 -18.91 -16.67 19.47
CA GLN A 60 -19.31 -18.02 19.04
C GLN A 60 -18.80 -18.35 17.64
N VAL A 61 -18.88 -17.38 16.72
CA VAL A 61 -18.34 -17.53 15.36
C VAL A 61 -16.82 -17.68 15.40
N LEU A 62 -16.12 -16.91 16.23
CA LEU A 62 -14.67 -17.04 16.45
C LEU A 62 -14.29 -18.41 17.03
N GLU A 63 -15.06 -18.95 17.99
CA GLU A 63 -14.85 -20.30 18.53
C GLU A 63 -15.04 -21.39 17.46
N LEU A 64 -16.02 -21.23 16.58
CA LEU A 64 -16.20 -22.11 15.43
C LEU A 64 -15.03 -22.00 14.46
N LEU A 65 -14.54 -20.80 14.19
CA LEU A 65 -13.38 -20.56 13.34
C LEU A 65 -12.13 -21.23 13.91
N ARG A 66 -11.87 -21.07 15.22
CA ARG A 66 -10.77 -21.75 15.94
C ARG A 66 -10.82 -23.27 15.81
N SER A 67 -12.02 -23.86 15.72
CA SER A 67 -12.18 -25.31 15.58
C SER A 67 -11.90 -25.82 14.16
N GLY A 68 -12.10 -24.98 13.14
CA GLY A 68 -11.89 -25.31 11.73
C GLY A 68 -10.50 -24.96 11.24
N ASP A 69 -10.14 -23.67 11.36
CA ASP A 69 -8.83 -23.12 11.05
C ASP A 69 -8.33 -22.32 12.27
N PRO A 70 -7.56 -22.97 13.18
CA PRO A 70 -6.99 -22.28 14.33
C PRO A 70 -6.02 -21.18 13.88
N ASP A 71 -5.50 -21.27 12.66
CA ASP A 71 -4.50 -20.33 12.20
C ASP A 71 -5.12 -18.98 11.85
N LEU A 72 -6.16 -19.01 11.03
CA LEU A 72 -6.96 -17.84 10.67
C LEU A 72 -7.56 -17.14 11.91
N ALA A 73 -7.95 -17.90 12.93
CA ALA A 73 -8.50 -17.35 14.17
C ALA A 73 -7.48 -16.52 14.97
N ALA A 74 -6.26 -17.03 15.12
CA ALA A 74 -5.19 -16.30 15.80
C ALA A 74 -4.82 -15.00 15.07
N ASP A 75 -4.90 -15.03 13.73
CA ASP A 75 -4.61 -13.89 12.88
C ASP A 75 -5.70 -12.82 13.03
N LEU A 76 -6.97 -13.23 13.02
CA LEU A 76 -8.12 -12.36 13.29
C LEU A 76 -8.00 -11.70 14.68
N GLU A 77 -7.71 -12.47 15.73
CA GLU A 77 -7.51 -11.97 17.09
C GLU A 77 -6.38 -10.94 17.18
N THR A 78 -5.29 -11.15 16.44
CA THR A 78 -4.20 -10.17 16.36
C THR A 78 -4.68 -8.87 15.69
N SER A 79 -5.54 -8.97 14.67
CA SER A 79 -6.17 -7.82 14.03
C SER A 79 -7.08 -7.05 15.00
N HIS A 80 -7.92 -7.71 15.80
CA HIS A 80 -8.72 -7.04 16.84
C HIS A 80 -7.84 -6.39 17.91
N ALA A 81 -6.73 -7.03 18.29
CA ALA A 81 -5.79 -6.46 19.24
C ALA A 81 -5.16 -5.15 18.71
N LEU A 82 -4.83 -5.11 17.40
CA LEU A 82 -4.33 -3.91 16.72
C LEU A 82 -5.41 -2.82 16.61
N SER A 83 -6.65 -3.16 16.24
CA SER A 83 -7.75 -2.19 16.11
C SER A 83 -8.15 -1.59 17.46
N SER A 84 -8.08 -2.38 18.54
CA SER A 84 -8.30 -1.95 19.92
C SER A 84 -7.12 -1.19 20.55
N HIS A 85 -6.11 -0.80 19.75
CA HIS A 85 -4.91 -0.05 20.17
C HIS A 85 -4.04 -0.77 21.21
N SER A 86 -4.17 -2.09 21.36
CA SER A 86 -3.40 -2.88 22.32
C SER A 86 -2.16 -3.51 21.67
N ILE A 87 -1.15 -2.68 21.40
CA ILE A 87 0.09 -3.07 20.71
C ILE A 87 0.81 -4.23 21.42
N GLU A 88 0.82 -4.24 22.76
CA GLU A 88 1.47 -5.30 23.54
C GLU A 88 0.79 -6.66 23.38
N LEU A 89 -0.55 -6.67 23.32
CA LEU A 89 -1.34 -7.88 23.16
C LEU A 89 -1.24 -8.40 21.72
N ALA A 90 -1.26 -7.50 20.74
CA ALA A 90 -0.98 -7.83 19.35
C ALA A 90 0.44 -8.41 19.16
N ALA A 91 1.45 -7.85 19.83
CA ALA A 91 2.82 -8.35 19.76
C ALA A 91 2.99 -9.72 20.43
N ALA A 92 2.20 -10.04 21.46
CA ALA A 92 2.22 -11.34 22.13
C ALA A 92 1.49 -12.43 21.33
N LEU A 93 0.45 -12.07 20.57
CA LEU A 93 -0.29 -12.97 19.69
C LEU A 93 0.37 -13.11 18.30
N ALA A 94 1.21 -12.15 17.91
CA ALA A 94 1.92 -12.17 16.64
C ALA A 94 2.82 -13.40 16.53
N ARG A 95 2.63 -14.18 15.46
CA ARG A 95 3.40 -15.40 15.22
C ARG A 95 4.89 -15.09 15.00
N PRO A 96 5.81 -15.91 15.50
CA PRO A 96 7.25 -15.76 15.23
C PRO A 96 7.60 -15.88 13.74
N LEU A 97 6.82 -16.65 12.96
CA LEU A 97 6.98 -16.75 11.51
C LEU A 97 6.83 -15.40 10.80
N TRP A 98 6.00 -14.50 11.34
CA TRP A 98 5.82 -13.16 10.79
C TRP A 98 7.03 -12.27 11.02
N GLN A 99 7.74 -12.44 12.14
CA GLN A 99 8.91 -11.63 12.45
C GLN A 99 10.06 -11.90 11.46
N GLU A 100 10.28 -13.15 11.07
CA GLU A 100 11.36 -13.49 10.12
C GLU A 100 11.03 -13.00 8.70
N ASP A 101 9.84 -13.31 8.18
CA ASP A 101 9.44 -12.90 6.83
C ASP A 101 9.39 -11.36 6.69
N ILE A 102 8.87 -10.64 7.70
CA ILE A 102 8.83 -9.17 7.69
C ILE A 102 10.23 -8.59 7.86
N ALA A 103 11.11 -9.22 8.64
CA ALA A 103 12.51 -8.78 8.76
C ALA A 103 13.27 -8.92 7.44
N ASP A 104 13.05 -10.02 6.72
CA ASP A 104 13.64 -10.26 5.40
C ASP A 104 13.12 -9.25 4.35
N PHE A 105 11.81 -8.99 4.35
CA PHE A 105 11.23 -7.95 3.50
C PHE A 105 11.82 -6.58 3.83
N ARG A 106 11.90 -6.23 5.12
CA ARG A 106 12.47 -4.96 5.59
C ARG A 106 13.93 -4.81 5.17
N SER A 107 14.72 -5.87 5.30
CA SER A 107 16.12 -5.90 4.87
C SER A 107 16.24 -5.64 3.37
N SER A 108 15.43 -6.34 2.56
CA SER A 108 15.36 -6.17 1.11
C SER A 108 14.96 -4.74 0.71
N TYR A 109 13.93 -4.20 1.36
CA TYR A 109 13.51 -2.81 1.15
C TYR A 109 14.62 -1.82 1.50
N CYS A 110 15.26 -1.97 2.66
CA CYS A 110 16.34 -1.10 3.10
C CYS A 110 17.54 -1.10 2.14
N GLN A 111 17.84 -2.23 1.50
CA GLN A 111 18.92 -2.34 0.51
C GLN A 111 18.55 -1.67 -0.82
N CYS A 112 17.30 -1.75 -1.23
CA CYS A 112 16.82 -1.19 -2.48
C CYS A 112 16.46 0.29 -2.39
N ARG A 113 16.09 0.80 -1.21
CA ARG A 113 15.58 2.15 -1.02
C ARG A 113 16.56 3.23 -1.48
N LEU A 114 16.10 4.10 -2.37
CA LEU A 114 16.83 5.28 -2.81
C LEU A 114 16.66 6.44 -1.83
N ASN A 115 17.68 7.28 -1.70
CA ASN A 115 17.63 8.48 -0.86
C ASN A 115 17.22 9.72 -1.68
N PRO A 116 16.06 10.35 -1.38
CA PRO A 116 15.61 11.55 -2.09
C PRO A 116 16.60 12.72 -2.02
N CYS A 117 17.26 12.90 -0.87
CA CYS A 117 18.25 13.96 -0.68
C CYS A 117 19.46 13.74 -1.60
N THR A 118 19.91 12.50 -1.78
CA THR A 118 20.99 12.18 -2.72
C THR A 118 20.59 12.50 -4.16
N ALA A 119 19.36 12.19 -4.56
CA ALA A 119 18.84 12.54 -5.88
C ALA A 119 18.82 14.06 -6.12
N GLN A 120 18.37 14.84 -5.12
CA GLN A 120 18.36 16.29 -5.15
C GLN A 120 19.77 16.89 -5.27
N VAL A 121 20.71 16.41 -4.45
CA VAL A 121 22.10 16.89 -4.47
C VAL A 121 22.75 16.60 -5.82
N LEU A 122 22.57 15.40 -6.37
CA LEU A 122 23.10 15.06 -7.69
C LEU A 122 22.50 15.96 -8.77
N GLN A 123 21.19 16.19 -8.75
CA GLN A 123 20.52 17.08 -9.68
C GLN A 123 21.00 18.54 -9.56
N GLY A 124 21.29 19.00 -8.35
CA GLY A 124 21.79 20.34 -8.06
C GLY A 124 23.28 20.54 -8.36
N LEU A 125 24.04 19.47 -8.57
CA LEU A 125 25.42 19.52 -9.06
C LEU A 125 25.49 19.47 -10.58
N LEU A 126 24.67 18.59 -11.17
CA LEU A 126 24.60 18.41 -12.62
C LEU A 126 23.14 18.16 -13.03
N PRO A 127 22.54 19.06 -13.82
CA PRO A 127 21.21 18.85 -14.37
C PRO A 127 21.06 17.49 -15.06
N GLY A 128 20.12 16.69 -14.57
CA GLY A 128 19.81 15.36 -15.10
C GLY A 128 20.43 14.20 -14.31
N ALA A 129 21.46 14.44 -13.50
CA ALA A 129 22.13 13.38 -12.74
C ALA A 129 21.23 12.76 -11.65
N GLY A 130 20.37 13.56 -11.02
CA GLY A 130 19.40 13.03 -10.04
C GLY A 130 18.38 12.10 -10.67
N TYR A 131 17.89 12.41 -11.87
CA TYR A 131 17.00 11.52 -12.61
C TYR A 131 17.70 10.24 -13.08
N TRP A 132 18.98 10.32 -13.45
CA TRP A 132 19.78 9.13 -13.76
C TRP A 132 19.99 8.22 -12.56
N TYR A 133 20.21 8.80 -11.37
CA TYR A 133 20.31 8.04 -10.12
C TYR A 133 19.04 7.21 -9.84
N VAL A 134 17.86 7.75 -10.15
CA VAL A 134 16.57 7.07 -10.00
C VAL A 134 16.24 6.15 -11.21
N GLY A 135 17.12 6.07 -12.21
CA GLY A 135 16.93 5.25 -13.41
C GLY A 135 16.06 5.89 -14.51
N GLN A 136 15.58 7.13 -14.34
CA GLN A 136 14.80 7.86 -15.32
C GLN A 136 15.69 8.55 -16.37
N ARG A 137 16.25 7.76 -17.29
CA ARG A 137 17.21 8.25 -18.30
C ARG A 137 16.66 9.36 -19.20
N GLN A 138 15.41 9.21 -19.65
CA GLN A 138 14.75 10.19 -20.51
C GLN A 138 14.58 11.53 -19.79
N SER A 139 14.06 11.53 -18.56
CA SER A 139 13.93 12.71 -17.72
C SER A 139 15.29 13.39 -17.46
N GLY A 140 16.34 12.59 -17.24
CA GLY A 140 17.71 13.09 -17.08
C GLY A 140 18.22 13.83 -18.31
N VAL A 141 18.09 13.25 -19.50
CA VAL A 141 18.51 13.88 -20.76
C VAL A 141 17.70 15.16 -21.02
N THR A 142 16.38 15.14 -20.84
CA THR A 142 15.54 16.33 -21.02
C THR A 142 15.95 17.44 -20.06
N SER A 143 16.18 17.10 -18.78
CA SER A 143 16.62 18.08 -17.78
C SER A 143 17.96 18.72 -18.17
N PHE A 144 18.93 17.93 -18.62
CA PHE A 144 20.21 18.43 -19.09
C PHE A 144 20.06 19.38 -20.29
N LEU A 145 19.33 18.96 -21.33
CA LEU A 145 19.16 19.73 -22.56
C LEU A 145 18.42 21.05 -22.32
N VAL A 146 17.38 21.05 -21.49
CA VAL A 146 16.61 22.26 -21.20
C VAL A 146 17.44 23.26 -20.41
N ASN A 147 18.18 22.82 -19.37
CA ASN A 147 19.06 23.71 -18.63
C ASN A 147 20.17 24.28 -19.54
N LEU A 148 20.80 23.43 -20.36
CA LEU A 148 21.80 23.88 -21.33
C LEU A 148 21.24 24.92 -22.31
N ALA A 149 20.03 24.69 -22.83
CA ALA A 149 19.37 25.61 -23.75
C ALA A 149 19.06 26.96 -23.10
N PHE A 150 18.54 26.97 -21.86
CA PHE A 150 18.28 28.21 -21.14
C PHE A 150 19.55 28.98 -20.79
N THR A 151 20.60 28.30 -20.31
CA THR A 151 21.89 28.94 -20.03
C THR A 151 22.50 29.53 -21.30
N ALA A 152 22.48 28.80 -22.42
CA ALA A 152 22.99 29.29 -23.70
C ALA A 152 22.18 30.49 -24.24
N ALA A 153 20.85 30.45 -24.12
CA ALA A 153 19.99 31.55 -24.52
C ALA A 153 20.23 32.80 -23.67
N ALA A 154 20.32 32.65 -22.34
CA ALA A 154 20.61 33.75 -21.43
C ALA A 154 21.97 34.38 -21.76
N TRP A 155 23.00 33.57 -21.97
CA TRP A 155 24.33 34.03 -22.39
C TRP A 155 24.28 34.85 -23.68
N HIS A 156 23.58 34.33 -24.70
CA HIS A 156 23.45 35.00 -25.99
C HIS A 156 22.75 36.36 -25.88
N PHE A 157 21.72 36.48 -25.03
CA PHE A 157 21.05 37.76 -24.82
C PHE A 157 21.87 38.75 -24.00
N PHE A 158 22.71 38.28 -23.07
CA PHE A 158 23.67 39.14 -22.38
C PHE A 158 24.71 39.72 -23.34
N GLU A 159 25.25 38.91 -24.26
CA GLU A 159 26.19 39.39 -25.29
C GLU A 159 25.57 40.43 -26.23
N GLN A 160 24.28 40.34 -26.52
CA GLN A 160 23.55 41.31 -27.35
C GLN A 160 23.08 42.56 -26.59
N GLU A 161 23.48 42.72 -25.32
CA GLU A 161 23.02 43.80 -24.43
C GLU A 161 21.49 43.87 -24.28
N ASN A 162 20.78 42.77 -24.57
CA ASN A 162 19.34 42.66 -24.39
C ASN A 162 19.01 42.19 -22.98
N TRP A 163 19.20 43.09 -22.02
CA TRP A 163 19.03 42.83 -20.59
C TRP A 163 17.63 42.30 -20.23
N GLY A 164 16.59 42.76 -20.92
CA GLY A 164 15.21 42.31 -20.67
C GLY A 164 15.02 40.82 -20.99
N ALA A 165 15.45 40.40 -22.18
CA ALA A 165 15.39 39.00 -22.60
C ALA A 165 16.34 38.12 -21.76
N ALA A 166 17.53 38.62 -21.44
CA ALA A 166 18.50 37.90 -20.62
C ALA A 166 17.96 37.62 -19.20
N LEU A 167 17.37 38.63 -18.54
CA LEU A 167 16.79 38.48 -17.20
C LEU A 167 15.60 37.51 -17.21
N PHE A 168 14.75 37.58 -18.23
CA PHE A 168 13.64 36.64 -18.40
C PHE A 168 14.13 35.19 -18.58
N MET A 169 15.14 34.96 -19.42
CA MET A 169 15.68 33.61 -19.61
C MET A 169 16.35 33.08 -18.33
N THR A 170 17.01 33.96 -17.57
CA THR A 170 17.65 33.61 -16.30
C THR A 170 16.63 33.24 -15.23
N SER A 171 15.49 33.95 -15.15
CA SER A 171 14.43 33.60 -14.20
C SER A 171 13.75 32.28 -14.55
N MET A 172 13.56 32.00 -15.84
CA MET A 172 13.06 30.72 -16.35
C MET A 172 14.03 29.57 -16.02
N GLU A 173 15.34 29.78 -16.26
CA GLU A 173 16.40 28.84 -15.91
C GLU A 173 16.38 28.51 -14.42
N PHE A 174 16.38 29.54 -13.57
CA PHE A 174 16.32 29.37 -12.12
C PHE A 174 15.09 28.58 -11.67
N GLY A 175 13.91 28.92 -12.18
CA GLY A 175 12.67 28.21 -11.86
C GLY A 175 12.70 26.74 -12.30
N TRP A 176 13.20 26.48 -13.51
CA TRP A 176 13.35 25.13 -14.04
C TRP A 176 14.40 24.32 -13.27
N TYR A 177 15.51 24.94 -12.88
CA TYR A 177 16.59 24.32 -12.13
C TYR A 177 16.12 23.87 -10.75
N VAL A 178 15.50 24.79 -10.00
CA VAL A 178 14.91 24.49 -8.69
C VAL A 178 13.83 23.43 -8.80
N GLY A 179 12.92 23.55 -9.78
CA GLY A 179 11.89 22.54 -10.04
C GLY A 179 12.49 21.17 -10.37
N GLY A 180 13.60 21.14 -11.11
CA GLY A 180 14.36 19.93 -11.42
C GLY A 180 14.87 19.22 -10.17
N ILE A 181 15.46 19.96 -9.22
CA ILE A 181 15.97 19.43 -7.95
C ILE A 181 14.84 18.76 -7.16
N TYR A 182 13.73 19.48 -6.92
CA TYR A 182 12.58 18.92 -6.21
C TYR A 182 11.99 17.71 -6.94
N GLY A 183 11.88 17.78 -8.27
CA GLY A 183 11.37 16.69 -9.09
C GLY A 183 12.22 15.42 -9.03
N ALA A 184 13.55 15.54 -8.95
CA ALA A 184 14.44 14.40 -8.76
C ALA A 184 14.25 13.73 -7.39
N GLY A 185 14.02 14.51 -6.33
CA GLY A 185 13.67 13.98 -5.01
C GLY A 185 12.34 13.22 -5.02
N LEU A 186 11.30 13.82 -5.61
CA LEU A 186 9.99 13.20 -5.73
C LEU A 186 10.03 11.92 -6.60
N ALA A 187 10.88 11.89 -7.62
CA ALA A 187 11.10 10.69 -8.41
C ALA A 187 11.67 9.54 -7.57
N ALA A 188 12.61 9.83 -6.66
CA ALA A 188 13.18 8.83 -5.76
C ALA A 188 12.13 8.32 -4.75
N GLU A 189 11.29 9.21 -4.21
CA GLU A 189 10.16 8.83 -3.35
C GLU A 189 9.18 7.91 -4.06
N ARG A 190 8.73 8.30 -5.26
CA ARG A 190 7.84 7.46 -6.09
C ARG A 190 8.46 6.12 -6.44
N TRP A 191 9.77 6.07 -6.66
CA TRP A 191 10.46 4.80 -6.90
C TRP A 191 10.38 3.89 -5.66
N ASN A 192 10.59 4.44 -4.47
CA ASN A 192 10.49 3.69 -3.21
C ASN A 192 9.06 3.20 -2.97
N GLU A 193 8.06 4.05 -3.20
CA GLU A 193 6.64 3.70 -3.10
C GLU A 193 6.26 2.59 -4.09
N ASN A 194 6.63 2.74 -5.36
CA ASN A 194 6.36 1.72 -6.37
C ASN A 194 7.04 0.38 -6.04
N TRP A 195 8.29 0.42 -5.57
CA TRP A 195 8.98 -0.79 -5.14
C TRP A 195 8.23 -1.44 -3.97
N TYR A 196 7.83 -0.65 -2.98
CA TYR A 196 7.05 -1.14 -1.85
C TYR A 196 5.72 -1.76 -2.33
N ASP A 197 4.93 -1.07 -3.14
CA ASP A 197 3.65 -1.59 -3.63
C ASP A 197 3.81 -2.87 -4.46
N CYS A 198 4.78 -2.92 -5.37
CA CYS A 198 5.00 -4.08 -6.24
C CYS A 198 5.52 -5.32 -5.49
N ASN A 199 6.25 -5.14 -4.39
CA ASN A 199 6.83 -6.26 -3.64
C ASN A 199 5.99 -6.62 -2.40
N MET A 200 5.42 -5.63 -1.71
CA MET A 200 4.64 -5.82 -0.48
C MET A 200 3.27 -6.42 -0.78
N ARG A 201 2.56 -5.98 -1.84
CA ARG A 201 1.21 -6.50 -2.12
C ARG A 201 1.20 -7.99 -2.42
N PRO A 202 2.08 -8.53 -3.30
CA PRO A 202 2.19 -9.97 -3.49
C PRO A 202 2.67 -10.68 -2.22
N PHE A 203 3.63 -10.11 -1.49
CA PHE A 203 4.12 -10.68 -0.23
C PHE A 203 3.01 -10.83 0.81
N LEU A 204 2.17 -9.80 0.98
CA LEU A 204 1.01 -9.82 1.88
C LEU A 204 -0.03 -10.86 1.46
N ARG A 205 -0.31 -10.95 0.15
CA ARG A 205 -1.28 -11.89 -0.40
C ARG A 205 -0.81 -13.35 -0.30
N ASP A 206 0.43 -13.63 -0.71
CA ASP A 206 0.94 -14.99 -0.81
C ASP A 206 1.18 -15.62 0.59
N ARG A 207 1.20 -14.79 1.64
CA ARG A 207 1.40 -15.20 3.03
C ARG A 207 0.21 -14.87 3.95
N SER A 208 -0.93 -14.47 3.37
CA SER A 208 -2.18 -14.17 4.09
C SER A 208 -2.05 -13.18 5.25
N PHE A 209 -1.16 -12.19 5.16
CA PHE A 209 -0.81 -11.27 6.25
C PHE A 209 -1.90 -10.24 6.60
N THR A 210 -3.09 -10.30 5.99
CA THR A 210 -4.24 -9.44 6.32
C THR A 210 -5.50 -10.29 6.53
N PRO A 211 -5.67 -10.90 7.72
CA PRO A 211 -6.73 -11.87 7.99
C PRO A 211 -8.13 -11.27 7.97
N ALA A 212 -8.27 -9.99 8.36
CA ALA A 212 -9.59 -9.39 8.58
C ALA A 212 -10.50 -9.38 7.33
N LEU A 213 -9.96 -9.49 6.12
CA LEU A 213 -10.72 -9.33 4.87
C LEU A 213 -10.19 -10.13 3.67
N MET A 214 -9.38 -11.18 3.87
CA MET A 214 -8.93 -12.03 2.76
C MET A 214 -9.96 -13.12 2.47
N LEU A 215 -10.98 -12.77 1.69
CA LEU A 215 -11.92 -13.73 1.13
C LEU A 215 -11.22 -14.57 0.07
N GLN A 216 -11.00 -15.87 0.34
CA GLN A 216 -10.34 -16.78 -0.59
C GLN A 216 -11.17 -17.03 -1.86
N PHE A 217 -12.50 -16.92 -1.75
CA PHE A 217 -13.45 -17.20 -2.82
C PHE A 217 -14.25 -15.96 -3.28
N SER A 218 -13.63 -14.78 -3.29
CA SER A 218 -14.19 -13.58 -3.94
C SER A 218 -13.87 -13.52 -5.44
N PHE A 219 -14.86 -13.10 -6.24
CA PHE A 219 -14.84 -13.07 -7.72
C PHE A 219 -13.73 -12.23 -8.35
#